data_AF-A0A1M6T8I9-F1
#
_entry.id   AF-A0A1M6T8I9-F1
#
_cell.length_a   1.000
_cell.length_b   1.000
_cell.length_c   1.000
_cell.angle_alpha   90.00
_cell.angle_beta   90.00
_cell.angle_gamma   90.00
#
_symmetry.space_group_name_H-M   'P 1'
#
loop_
_entity.id
_entity.type
_entity.pdbx_description
1 polymer ?
#
loop_
_entity_poly.entity_id
_entity_poly.type
_entity_poly.pdbx_seq_one_letter_code
_entity_poly.pdbx_strand_id
1 'polypeptide(L)'
;MNIFLRIHDRLTGVLGRDCEGKAVRKGDLVEPAPHVPRKLIGPAARCQMTAVRCPNKADIDTCGESVALICINPDGVDVWVKEWGAIRKVPKSEQDARWENVERITGWKPRTAEQPSEEVA
;
A
#
# COMPACT_ATOMS: atom_id res chain seq x y z
N MET A 1 -16.69 -16.19 -2.24
CA MET A 1 -15.43 -16.53 -1.55
C MET A 1 -15.62 -17.84 -0.79
N ASN A 2 -14.70 -18.80 -0.95
CA ASN A 2 -14.80 -20.14 -0.34
C ASN A 2 -14.67 -20.07 1.21
N ILE A 3 -15.53 -20.79 1.94
CA ILE A 3 -15.54 -20.85 3.41
C ILE A 3 -14.18 -21.30 3.97
N PHE A 4 -13.51 -22.26 3.32
CA PHE A 4 -12.20 -22.76 3.73
C PHE A 4 -11.12 -21.69 3.61
N LEU A 5 -11.19 -20.85 2.56
CA LEU A 5 -10.26 -19.75 2.36
C LEU A 5 -10.42 -18.68 3.44
N ARG A 6 -11.66 -18.37 3.82
CA ARG A 6 -11.94 -17.44 4.94
C ARG A 6 -11.37 -17.93 6.28
N ILE A 7 -11.54 -19.22 6.57
CA ILE A 7 -11.02 -19.82 7.81
C ILE A 7 -9.49 -19.79 7.80
N HIS A 8 -8.87 -20.21 6.69
CA HIS A 8 -7.42 -20.17 6.51
C HIS A 8 -6.86 -18.75 6.67
N ASP A 9 -7.49 -17.77 6.00
CA ASP A 9 -7.05 -16.38 6.04
C ASP A 9 -7.12 -15.83 7.47
N ARG A 10 -8.18 -16.15 8.22
CA ARG A 10 -8.30 -15.78 9.65
C ARG A 10 -7.24 -16.44 10.53
N LEU A 11 -6.92 -17.72 10.30
CA LEU A 11 -5.90 -18.45 11.07
C LEU A 11 -4.47 -18.00 10.75
N THR A 12 -4.23 -17.49 9.54
CA THR A 12 -2.89 -17.08 9.07
C THR A 12 -2.66 -15.57 9.13
N GLY A 13 -3.54 -14.83 9.79
CA GLY A 13 -3.44 -13.37 9.97
C GLY A 13 -3.61 -12.57 8.69
N VAL A 14 -4.20 -13.17 7.66
CA VAL A 14 -4.55 -12.50 6.41
C VAL A 14 -5.73 -11.59 6.67
N LEU A 15 -5.53 -10.30 6.39
CA LEU A 15 -6.59 -9.30 6.45
C LEU A 15 -7.51 -9.48 5.24
N GLY A 16 -6.92 -9.70 4.06
CA GLY A 16 -7.63 -10.06 2.85
C GLY A 16 -6.68 -10.22 1.69
N ARG A 17 -7.16 -10.00 0.47
CA ARG A 17 -6.39 -10.24 -0.75
C ARG A 17 -6.42 -9.04 -1.66
N ASP A 18 -5.31 -8.73 -2.31
CA ASP A 18 -5.22 -7.61 -3.24
C ASP A 18 -5.90 -7.93 -4.58
N CYS A 19 -5.81 -7.01 -5.55
CA CYS A 19 -6.37 -7.17 -6.88
C CYS A 19 -5.81 -8.36 -7.69
N GLU A 20 -4.67 -8.93 -7.28
CA GLU A 20 -4.04 -10.10 -7.89
C GLU A 20 -4.27 -11.38 -7.07
N GLY A 21 -5.07 -11.30 -6.00
CA GLY A 21 -5.35 -12.43 -5.11
C GLY A 21 -4.24 -12.71 -4.08
N LYS A 22 -3.20 -11.87 -4.00
CA LYS A 22 -2.09 -12.00 -3.05
C LYS A 22 -2.58 -11.65 -1.65
N ALA A 23 -2.15 -12.45 -0.67
CA ALA A 23 -2.55 -12.26 0.71
C ALA A 23 -1.89 -11.02 1.33
N VAL A 24 -2.73 -10.12 1.84
CA VAL A 24 -2.39 -8.89 2.56
C VAL A 24 -2.50 -9.13 4.06
N ARG A 25 -1.47 -8.74 4.80
CA ARG A 25 -1.33 -8.86 6.25
C ARG A 25 -0.97 -7.51 6.85
N LYS A 26 -1.10 -7.41 8.17
CA LYS A 26 -0.64 -6.24 8.92
C LYS A 26 0.87 -5.99 8.65
N GLY A 27 1.21 -4.75 8.35
CA GLY A 27 2.56 -4.30 8.03
C GLY A 27 2.94 -4.42 6.56
N ASP A 28 2.11 -5.04 5.71
CA ASP A 28 2.38 -5.07 4.28
C ASP A 28 2.23 -3.67 3.67
N LEU A 29 3.16 -3.31 2.79
CA LEU A 29 3.03 -2.15 1.91
C LEU A 29 2.03 -2.46 0.79
N VAL A 30 1.09 -1.55 0.59
CA VAL A 30 0.06 -1.61 -0.45
C VAL A 30 -0.01 -0.27 -1.17
N GLU A 31 -0.52 -0.28 -2.39
CA GLU A 31 -0.74 0.93 -3.18
C GLU A 31 -2.05 0.79 -3.97
N PRO A 32 -2.61 1.89 -4.52
CA PRO A 32 -3.78 1.78 -5.36
C PRO A 32 -3.53 0.86 -6.55
N ALA A 33 -4.49 -0.01 -6.83
CA ALA A 33 -4.37 -0.92 -7.95
C ALA A 33 -4.32 -0.13 -9.28
N PRO A 34 -3.48 -0.55 -10.25
CA PRO A 34 -3.22 0.22 -11.47
C PRO A 34 -4.45 0.38 -12.37
N HIS A 35 -5.43 -0.52 -12.26
CA HIS A 35 -6.67 -0.47 -13.02
C HIS A 35 -7.71 0.49 -12.41
N VAL A 36 -7.49 0.99 -11.19
CA VAL A 36 -8.42 1.91 -10.53
C VAL A 36 -8.16 3.34 -11.06
N PRO A 37 -9.16 4.01 -11.65
CA PRO A 37 -8.98 5.37 -12.14
C PRO A 37 -8.55 6.35 -11.04
N ARG A 38 -7.47 7.10 -11.27
CA ARG A 38 -6.91 8.06 -10.29
C ARG A 38 -7.89 9.10 -9.75
N LYS A 39 -8.90 9.47 -10.55
CA LYS A 39 -9.98 10.39 -10.15
C LYS A 39 -10.88 9.84 -9.03
N LEU A 40 -10.95 8.52 -8.88
CA LEU A 40 -11.73 7.84 -7.83
C LEU A 40 -10.90 7.59 -6.57
N ILE A 41 -9.59 7.83 -6.62
CA ILE A 41 -8.68 7.65 -5.50
C ILE A 41 -8.54 9.00 -4.77
N GLY A 42 -8.97 9.02 -3.51
CA GLY A 42 -8.81 10.20 -2.65
C GLY A 42 -7.34 10.60 -2.49
N PRO A 43 -7.02 11.90 -2.31
CA PRO A 43 -5.63 12.39 -2.30
C PRO A 43 -4.71 11.62 -1.34
N ALA A 44 -5.16 11.35 -0.11
CA ALA A 44 -4.40 10.62 0.90
C ALA A 44 -4.06 9.18 0.50
N ALA A 45 -4.85 8.58 -0.40
CA ALA A 45 -4.68 7.22 -0.88
C ALA A 45 -3.82 7.11 -2.14
N ARG A 46 -3.39 8.23 -2.77
CA ARG A 46 -2.61 8.22 -4.04
C ARG A 46 -1.12 7.91 -3.85
N CYS A 47 -0.79 7.13 -2.83
CA CYS A 47 0.58 6.81 -2.44
C CYS A 47 0.66 5.37 -1.93
N GLN A 48 1.88 4.92 -1.63
CA GLN A 48 2.07 3.65 -0.93
C GLN A 48 1.70 3.81 0.55
N MET A 49 0.98 2.85 1.08
CA MET A 49 0.39 2.84 2.42
C MET A 49 0.73 1.53 3.11
N THR A 50 0.61 1.52 4.44
CA THR A 50 0.83 0.31 5.25
C THR A 50 -0.50 -0.28 5.67
N ALA A 51 -0.74 -1.56 5.37
CA ALA A 51 -1.93 -2.28 5.81
C ALA A 51 -1.90 -2.49 7.33
N VAL A 52 -2.99 -2.14 8.03
CA VAL A 52 -3.03 -2.18 9.50
C VAL A 52 -3.95 -3.26 10.00
N ARG A 53 -5.22 -3.24 9.59
CA ARG A 53 -6.26 -4.15 10.08
C ARG A 53 -7.46 -4.18 9.16
N CYS A 54 -8.26 -5.23 9.30
CA CYS A 54 -9.64 -5.19 8.84
C CYS A 54 -10.48 -4.35 9.81
N PRO A 55 -11.43 -3.56 9.30
CA PRO A 55 -12.36 -2.82 10.13
C PRO A 55 -13.21 -3.78 10.96
N ASN A 56 -13.50 -3.39 12.21
CA ASN A 56 -14.48 -4.07 13.04
C ASN A 56 -15.89 -3.52 12.72
N LYS A 57 -16.93 -4.08 13.36
CA LYS A 57 -18.31 -3.64 13.14
C LYS A 57 -18.53 -2.14 13.42
N ALA A 58 -17.90 -1.60 14.46
CA ALA A 58 -18.03 -0.19 14.83
C ALA A 58 -17.40 0.75 13.77
N ASP A 59 -16.28 0.35 13.18
CA ASP A 59 -15.64 1.09 12.08
C ASP A 59 -16.59 1.15 10.85
N ILE A 60 -17.27 0.04 10.53
CA ILE A 60 -18.22 -0.06 9.41
C ILE A 60 -19.45 0.85 9.62
N ASP A 61 -20.05 0.79 10.81
CA ASP A 61 -21.26 1.56 11.15
C ASP A 61 -20.99 3.08 11.08
N THR A 62 -19.76 3.52 11.38
CA THR A 62 -19.34 4.93 11.30
C THR A 62 -19.27 5.44 9.86
N CYS A 63 -18.89 4.58 8.91
CA CYS A 63 -18.70 4.96 7.51
C CYS A 63 -19.92 4.73 6.63
N GLY A 64 -20.96 4.04 7.13
CA GLY A 64 -22.17 3.72 6.36
C GLY A 64 -21.91 2.81 5.14
N GLU A 65 -20.71 2.26 5.00
CA GLU A 65 -20.26 1.50 3.83
C GLU A 65 -19.37 0.32 4.22
N SER A 66 -19.32 -0.68 3.33
CA SER A 66 -18.46 -1.87 3.49
C SER A 66 -16.99 -1.50 3.29
N VAL A 67 -16.31 -1.18 4.38
CA VAL A 67 -14.85 -0.98 4.38
C VAL A 67 -14.18 -2.36 4.38
N ALA A 68 -13.25 -2.59 3.47
CA ALA A 68 -12.52 -3.85 3.33
C ALA A 68 -11.23 -3.87 4.16
N LEU A 69 -10.48 -2.76 4.20
CA LEU A 69 -9.18 -2.67 4.86
C LEU A 69 -8.91 -1.23 5.34
N ILE A 70 -8.24 -1.10 6.48
CA ILE A 70 -7.69 0.17 6.96
C ILE A 70 -6.17 0.16 6.73
N CYS A 71 -5.68 1.21 6.08
CA CYS A 71 -4.27 1.46 5.81
C CYS A 71 -3.84 2.78 6.44
N ILE A 72 -2.54 2.96 6.70
CA ILE A 72 -1.95 4.23 7.11
C ILE A 72 -1.06 4.75 5.98
N ASN A 73 -1.29 5.98 5.55
CA ASN A 73 -0.41 6.64 4.59
C ASN A 73 0.89 7.15 5.27
N PRO A 74 1.90 7.61 4.52
CA PRO A 74 3.16 8.09 5.10
C PRO A 74 3.02 9.29 6.05
N ASP A 75 1.94 10.07 5.92
CA ASP A 75 1.63 11.21 6.79
C ASP A 75 0.94 10.79 8.11
N GLY A 76 0.72 9.49 8.32
CA GLY A 76 0.05 8.95 9.50
C GLY A 76 -1.48 9.02 9.44
N VAL A 77 -2.06 9.29 8.26
CA VAL A 77 -3.51 9.38 8.06
C VAL A 77 -4.10 8.02 7.71
N ASP A 78 -5.21 7.68 8.38
CA ASP A 78 -6.00 6.50 8.08
C ASP A 78 -6.68 6.60 6.71
N VAL A 79 -6.41 5.63 5.84
CA VAL A 79 -7.04 5.46 4.53
C VAL A 79 -7.93 4.23 4.56
N TRP A 80 -9.19 4.46 4.19
CA TRP A 80 -10.26 3.48 4.27
C TRP A 80 -10.49 2.89 2.89
N VAL A 81 -10.03 1.66 2.70
CA VAL A 81 -10.14 0.95 1.42
C VAL A 81 -11.48 0.24 1.39
N LYS A 82 -12.34 0.64 0.46
CA LYS A 82 -13.70 0.10 0.31
C LYS A 82 -13.72 -1.30 -0.30
N GLU A 83 -12.77 -1.59 -1.21
CA GLU A 83 -12.76 -2.85 -1.95
C GLU A 83 -11.36 -3.45 -2.03
N TRP A 84 -11.28 -4.77 -1.86
CA TRP A 84 -10.04 -5.55 -2.00
C TRP A 84 -9.40 -5.42 -3.39
N GLY A 85 -10.22 -5.26 -4.44
CA GLY A 85 -9.76 -5.00 -5.79
C GLY A 85 -9.11 -3.62 -5.98
N ALA A 86 -9.28 -2.69 -5.04
CA ALA A 86 -8.77 -1.33 -5.18
C ALA A 86 -7.29 -1.16 -4.81
N ILE A 87 -6.64 -2.20 -4.30
CA ILE A 87 -5.25 -2.17 -3.84
C ILE A 87 -4.41 -3.28 -4.47
N ARG A 88 -3.11 -3.01 -4.61
CA ARG A 88 -2.05 -3.95 -4.98
C ARG A 88 -1.07 -4.05 -3.81
N LYS A 89 -0.66 -5.27 -3.44
CA LYS A 89 0.43 -5.47 -2.48
C LYS A 89 1.77 -5.24 -3.17
N VAL A 90 2.61 -4.39 -2.58
CA VAL A 90 3.96 -4.10 -3.08
C VAL A 90 4.88 -5.28 -2.70
N PRO A 91 5.45 -6.01 -3.68
CA PRO A 91 6.40 -7.09 -3.42
C PRO A 91 7.61 -6.61 -2.63
N LYS A 92 8.13 -7.46 -1.74
CA LYS A 92 9.31 -7.11 -0.93
C LYS A 92 10.53 -6.76 -1.80
N SER A 93 10.69 -7.43 -2.93
CA SER A 93 11.73 -7.13 -3.92
C SER A 93 11.65 -5.69 -4.47
N GLU A 94 10.44 -5.14 -4.64
CA GLU A 94 10.26 -3.74 -5.06
C GLU A 94 10.56 -2.77 -3.91
N GLN A 95 10.35 -3.18 -2.66
CA GLN A 95 10.72 -2.39 -1.47
C GLN A 95 12.23 -2.34 -1.26
N ASP A 96 12.92 -3.46 -1.52
CA ASP A 96 14.38 -3.55 -1.45
C ASP A 96 15.07 -2.74 -2.57
N ALA A 97 14.41 -2.55 -3.71
CA ALA A 97 14.90 -1.77 -4.85
C ALA A 97 14.71 -0.23 -4.71
N ARG A 98 14.54 0.29 -3.50
CA ARG A 98 14.43 1.74 -3.25
C ARG A 98 15.79 2.41 -3.13
N TRP A 99 15.89 3.67 -3.54
CA TRP A 99 17.11 4.49 -3.42
C TRP A 99 17.65 4.53 -1.99
N GLU A 100 16.78 4.58 -0.98
CA GLU A 100 17.19 4.52 0.44
C GLU A 100 17.94 3.24 0.80
N ASN A 101 17.67 2.15 0.08
CA ASN A 101 18.28 0.84 0.27
C ASN A 101 19.51 0.62 -0.63
N VAL A 102 19.72 1.45 -1.66
CA VAL A 102 20.85 1.30 -2.59
C VAL A 102 22.17 1.42 -1.84
N GLU A 103 22.33 2.39 -0.95
CA GLU A 103 23.55 2.53 -0.14
C GLU A 103 23.77 1.29 0.75
N ARG A 104 22.72 0.82 1.44
CA ARG A 104 22.79 -0.36 2.31
C ARG A 104 23.15 -1.63 1.55
N ILE A 105 22.59 -1.82 0.35
CA ILE A 105 22.72 -3.06 -0.43
C ILE A 105 24.02 -3.08 -1.24
N THR A 106 24.42 -1.95 -1.80
CA THR A 106 25.52 -1.89 -2.78
C THR A 106 26.75 -1.14 -2.28
N GLY A 107 26.65 -0.44 -1.14
CA GLY A 107 27.68 0.49 -0.68
C GLY A 107 27.79 1.75 -1.53
N TRP A 108 26.97 1.91 -2.57
CA TRP A 108 26.98 3.07 -3.44
C TRP A 108 26.40 4.29 -2.74
N LYS A 109 27.17 5.37 -2.68
CA LYS A 109 26.73 6.65 -2.14
C LYS A 109 26.54 7.66 -3.28
N PRO A 110 25.38 8.34 -3.37
CA PRO A 110 25.24 9.44 -4.31
C PRO A 110 26.30 10.50 -4.00
N ARG A 111 26.89 11.06 -5.06
CA ARG A 111 27.87 12.14 -4.98
C ARG A 111 27.20 13.38 -5.56
N THR A 112 27.42 14.54 -4.96
CA THR A 112 27.02 15.80 -5.57
C THR A 112 27.76 15.93 -6.91
N ALA A 113 27.00 16.10 -7.99
CA ALA A 113 27.55 16.44 -9.29
C ALA A 113 27.44 17.96 -9.46
N GLU A 114 28.52 18.62 -9.86
CA GLU A 114 28.46 20.02 -10.29
C GLU A 114 27.62 20.08 -11.56
N GLN A 115 26.47 20.76 -11.51
CA GLN A 115 25.75 21.09 -12.73
C GLN A 115 26.49 22.21 -13.45
N PRO A 116 26.79 22.08 -14.75
CA PRO A 116 27.24 23.23 -15.52
C PRO A 116 26.14 24.30 -15.45
N SER A 117 26.52 25.54 -15.15
CA SER A 117 25.61 26.67 -15.21
C SER A 117 25.03 26.74 -16.61
N GLU A 118 23.71 26.73 -16.75
CA GLU A 118 23.08 27.11 -18.01
C GLU A 118 23.54 28.52 -18.34
N GLU A 119 24.45 28.65 -19.31
CA GLU A 119 24.76 29.93 -19.91
C GLU A 119 23.49 30.40 -20.62
N VAL A 120 22.86 31.43 -20.04
CA VAL A 120 21.75 32.13 -20.66
C VAL A 120 22.27 32.77 -21.95
N ALA A 121 21.93 32.16 -23.08
CA ALA A 121 22.15 32.70 -24.42
C ALA A 121 21.15 33.81 -24.75
#